data_AF-A0A1H6EGF5-F1
#
_entry.id   AF-A0A1H6EGF5-F1
#
_cell.length_a   1.000
_cell.length_b   1.000
_cell.length_c   1.000
_cell.angle_alpha   90.00
_cell.angle_beta   90.00
_cell.angle_gamma   90.00
#
_symmetry.space_group_name_H-M   'P 1'
#
loop_
_entity.id
_entity.type
_entity.pdbx_description
1 polymer ?
#
loop_
_entity_poly.entity_id
_entity_poly.type
_entity_poly.pdbx_seq_one_letter_code
_entity_poly.pdbx_strand_id
1 'polypeptide(L)'
;MTVSLLPFLACCVLITTGATLLLERSLVRILAGVIVLGNGVNLLIVTSGGGSGGPPFTGTTGMADPLPQAMVLTAIVITLGVTAFLLALVHRSWQLTGSDEVQDDTEDRRVRLRARRGELGDAVRARRDAYRRLVVEQRAELANLEAEQAERERLEEADLERRIARVHDELGQWMGRLRQEGVSQEELEDRFEEAGLRADAAAMGNLQRIEQLREEHRRGREEQAAREKALRKKLRRRQREALKQMRAAIREERERQALALDPELEGE
;
A
#
# COMPACT_ATOMS: atom_id res chain seq x y z
N MET A 1 -22.92 31.26 -48.98
CA MET A 1 -22.50 32.36 -48.10
C MET A 1 -20.98 32.43 -48.15
N THR A 2 -20.41 33.47 -48.74
CA THR A 2 -18.95 33.66 -48.75
C THR A 2 -18.57 34.46 -47.52
N VAL A 3 -18.16 33.77 -46.45
CA VAL A 3 -17.58 34.45 -45.28
C VAL A 3 -16.23 35.00 -45.71
N SER A 4 -16.05 36.31 -45.60
CA SER A 4 -14.76 36.94 -45.86
C SER A 4 -13.72 36.41 -44.86
N LEU A 5 -12.60 35.90 -45.37
CA LEU A 5 -11.56 35.29 -44.53
C LEU A 5 -10.95 36.26 -43.52
N LEU A 6 -10.88 37.55 -43.86
CA LEU A 6 -10.27 38.58 -43.03
C LEU A 6 -11.02 38.83 -41.71
N PRO A 7 -12.33 39.14 -41.68
CA PRO A 7 -13.05 39.31 -40.41
C PRO A 7 -13.11 38.02 -39.60
N PHE A 8 -13.19 36.85 -40.26
CA PHE A 8 -13.14 35.57 -39.57
C PHE A 8 -11.80 35.35 -38.85
N LEU A 9 -10.68 35.62 -39.52
CA LEU A 9 -9.35 35.56 -38.91
C LEU A 9 -9.20 36.54 -37.74
N ALA A 10 -9.72 37.77 -37.90
CA ALA A 10 -9.73 38.76 -36.83
C ALA A 10 -10.51 38.26 -35.59
N CYS A 11 -11.65 37.62 -35.79
CA CYS A 11 -12.42 36.99 -34.69
C CYS A 11 -11.58 35.93 -33.97
N CYS A 12 -10.93 35.03 -34.71
CA CYS A 12 -10.08 33.99 -34.12
C CYS A 12 -8.95 34.60 -33.30
N VAL A 13 -8.24 35.60 -33.83
CA VAL A 13 -7.15 36.28 -33.12
C VAL A 13 -7.66 36.94 -31.85
N LEU A 14 -8.75 37.72 -31.91
CA LEU A 14 -9.31 38.38 -30.74
C LEU A 14 -9.77 37.38 -29.66
N ILE A 15 -10.44 36.30 -30.05
CA ILE A 15 -10.90 35.27 -29.12
C ILE A 15 -9.70 34.56 -28.48
N THR A 16 -8.69 34.17 -29.26
CA THR A 16 -7.48 33.51 -28.74
C THR A 16 -6.71 34.45 -27.82
N THR A 17 -6.47 35.71 -28.22
CA THR A 17 -5.79 36.69 -27.38
C THR A 17 -6.56 36.96 -26.08
N GLY A 18 -7.88 37.12 -26.16
CA GLY A 18 -8.73 37.30 -24.99
C GLY A 18 -8.67 36.08 -24.04
N ALA A 19 -8.72 34.87 -24.58
CA ALA A 19 -8.60 33.63 -23.80
C ALA A 19 -7.21 33.49 -23.15
N THR A 20 -6.13 33.86 -23.84
CA THR A 20 -4.78 33.84 -23.25
C THR A 20 -4.63 34.86 -22.12
N LEU A 21 -5.24 36.05 -22.26
CA LEU A 21 -5.23 37.08 -21.22
C LEU A 21 -6.06 36.69 -19.99
N LEU A 22 -7.09 35.85 -20.15
CA LEU A 22 -7.86 35.31 -19.02
C LEU A 22 -7.07 34.30 -18.16
N LEU A 23 -6.01 33.70 -18.71
CA LEU A 23 -5.15 32.75 -18.00
C LEU A 23 -4.01 33.43 -17.22
N GLU A 24 -3.88 34.75 -17.35
CA GLU A 24 -2.87 35.54 -16.65
C GLU A 24 -3.21 35.72 -15.17
N ARG A 25 -2.18 35.94 -14.34
CA ARG A 25 -2.36 36.19 -12.89
C ARG A 25 -2.77 37.63 -12.57
N SER A 26 -2.56 38.58 -13.48
CA SER A 26 -2.89 40.00 -13.24
C SER A 26 -4.38 40.26 -13.49
N LEU A 27 -5.07 40.88 -12.53
CA LEU A 27 -6.49 41.22 -12.66
C LEU A 27 -6.74 42.22 -13.81
N VAL A 28 -5.83 43.16 -14.05
CA VAL A 28 -5.90 44.06 -15.22
C VAL A 28 -5.78 43.30 -16.53
N ARG A 29 -4.91 42.28 -16.62
CA ARG A 29 -4.81 41.42 -17.80
C ARG A 29 -6.08 40.60 -18.01
N ILE A 30 -6.64 40.04 -16.94
CA ILE A 30 -7.93 39.33 -16.98
C ILE A 30 -9.04 40.27 -17.48
N LEU A 31 -9.12 41.50 -16.96
CA LEU A 31 -10.09 42.51 -17.39
C LEU A 31 -9.93 42.84 -18.88
N ALA A 32 -8.70 43.08 -19.34
CA ALA A 32 -8.41 43.28 -20.76
C ALA A 32 -8.82 42.06 -21.60
N GLY A 33 -8.60 40.85 -21.08
CA GLY A 33 -9.03 39.59 -21.69
C GLY A 33 -10.54 39.52 -21.90
N VAL A 34 -11.35 39.86 -20.89
CA VAL A 34 -12.82 39.92 -20.99
C VAL A 34 -13.25 40.91 -22.07
N ILE A 35 -12.65 42.10 -22.11
CA ILE A 35 -12.97 43.13 -23.11
C ILE A 35 -12.62 42.65 -24.52
N VAL A 36 -11.40 42.14 -24.73
CA VAL A 36 -10.94 41.68 -26.05
C VAL A 36 -11.75 40.48 -26.54
N LEU A 37 -12.03 39.51 -25.66
CA LEU A 37 -12.85 38.35 -25.97
C LEU A 37 -14.29 38.75 -26.32
N GLY A 38 -14.90 39.65 -25.53
CA GLY A 38 -16.25 40.16 -25.81
C GLY A 38 -16.34 40.86 -27.17
N ASN A 39 -15.34 41.66 -27.53
CA ASN A 39 -15.27 42.28 -28.86
C ASN A 39 -15.10 41.24 -29.98
N GLY A 40 -14.28 40.21 -29.78
CA GLY A 40 -14.12 39.10 -30.73
C GLY A 40 -15.42 38.32 -30.96
N VAL A 41 -16.18 38.05 -29.90
CA VAL A 41 -17.49 37.38 -29.98
C VAL A 41 -18.53 38.27 -30.67
N ASN A 42 -18.56 39.57 -30.34
CA ASN A 42 -19.46 40.52 -31.01
C ASN A 42 -19.18 40.59 -32.52
N LEU A 43 -17.90 40.65 -32.90
CA LEU A 43 -17.49 40.64 -34.31
C LEU A 43 -17.89 39.33 -35.00
N LEU A 44 -17.78 38.19 -34.29
CA LEU A 44 -18.16 36.88 -34.81
C LEU A 44 -19.67 36.80 -35.09
N ILE A 45 -20.51 37.35 -34.21
CA ILE A 45 -21.97 37.42 -34.39
C ILE A 45 -22.34 38.27 -35.60
N VAL A 46 -21.71 39.44 -35.76
CA VAL A 46 -21.96 40.30 -36.95
C VAL A 46 -21.51 39.60 -38.23
N THR A 47 -20.34 38.94 -38.20
CA THR A 47 -19.75 38.29 -39.38
C THR A 47 -20.54 37.02 -39.79
N SER A 48 -21.18 36.33 -38.85
CA SER A 48 -22.05 35.19 -39.14
C SER A 48 -23.44 35.60 -39.64
N GLY A 49 -23.84 36.84 -39.37
CA GLY A 49 -25.16 37.42 -39.65
C GLY A 49 -25.53 37.67 -41.12
N GLY A 50 -24.64 37.38 -42.07
CA GLY A 50 -24.94 37.47 -43.51
C GLY A 50 -24.23 38.61 -44.26
N GLY A 51 -24.66 38.84 -45.51
CA GLY A 51 -23.99 39.76 -46.44
C GLY A 51 -24.14 41.24 -46.06
N SER A 52 -23.21 42.06 -46.53
CA SER A 52 -23.29 43.52 -46.37
C SER A 52 -24.56 44.05 -47.04
N GLY A 53 -25.42 44.69 -46.26
CA GLY A 53 -26.64 45.34 -46.70
C GLY A 53 -26.72 46.77 -46.20
N GLY A 54 -27.72 47.51 -46.67
CA GLY A 54 -28.07 48.84 -46.18
C GLY A 54 -28.53 48.80 -44.71
N PRO A 55 -28.56 49.97 -44.04
CA PRO A 55 -28.96 50.06 -42.64
C PRO A 55 -30.41 49.58 -42.45
N PRO A 56 -30.74 48.88 -41.34
CA PRO A 56 -32.06 48.29 -41.16
C PRO A 56 -33.13 49.29 -40.73
N PHE A 57 -33.51 50.15 -41.67
CA PHE A 57 -34.61 51.08 -41.52
C PHE A 57 -35.75 50.76 -42.48
N THR A 58 -36.98 51.00 -42.05
CA THR A 58 -38.16 50.79 -42.91
C THR A 58 -38.04 51.62 -44.18
N GLY A 59 -38.19 50.98 -45.34
CA GLY A 59 -38.11 51.64 -46.66
C GLY A 59 -36.77 51.51 -47.40
N THR A 60 -35.74 50.86 -46.84
CA THR A 60 -34.49 50.57 -47.57
C THR A 60 -34.54 49.21 -48.28
N THR A 61 -34.13 49.16 -49.54
CA THR A 61 -33.93 47.91 -50.29
C THR A 61 -32.55 47.33 -50.00
N GLY A 62 -32.44 46.00 -49.88
CA GLY A 62 -31.15 45.34 -49.59
C GLY A 62 -30.65 45.53 -48.16
N MET A 63 -31.53 45.50 -47.17
CA MET A 63 -31.23 45.66 -45.75
C MET A 63 -30.38 44.51 -45.17
N ALA A 64 -29.44 44.84 -44.29
CA ALA A 64 -28.70 43.86 -43.49
C ALA A 64 -29.60 43.21 -42.42
N ASP A 65 -29.33 41.95 -42.05
CA ASP A 65 -30.14 41.23 -41.06
C ASP A 65 -30.19 42.01 -39.71
N PRO A 66 -31.38 42.41 -39.23
CA PRO A 66 -31.52 43.15 -37.98
C PRO A 66 -31.28 42.28 -36.73
N LEU A 67 -31.38 40.95 -36.83
CA LEU A 67 -31.27 40.05 -35.67
C LEU A 67 -29.86 40.07 -35.06
N PRO A 68 -28.76 39.84 -35.82
CA PRO A 68 -27.39 39.96 -35.31
C PRO A 68 -27.10 41.34 -34.69
N GLN A 69 -27.67 42.41 -35.25
CA GLN A 69 -27.45 43.77 -34.77
C GLN A 69 -28.08 44.00 -33.39
N ALA A 70 -29.31 43.54 -33.18
CA ALA A 70 -29.98 43.61 -31.88
C ALA A 70 -29.26 42.76 -30.81
N MET A 71 -28.77 41.58 -31.21
CA MET A 71 -27.99 40.71 -30.31
C MET A 71 -26.69 41.38 -29.86
N VAL A 72 -25.95 41.99 -30.79
CA VAL A 72 -24.67 42.66 -30.49
C VAL A 72 -24.88 43.90 -29.62
N LEU A 73 -25.93 44.70 -29.87
CA LEU A 73 -26.26 45.83 -29.01
C LEU A 73 -26.48 45.38 -27.55
N THR A 74 -27.19 44.27 -27.36
CA THR A 74 -27.43 43.69 -26.03
C THR A 74 -26.12 43.19 -25.40
N ALA A 75 -25.29 42.50 -26.17
CA ALA A 75 -24.00 41.99 -25.71
C ALA A 75 -23.03 43.12 -25.31
N ILE A 76 -23.03 44.24 -26.03
CA ILE A 76 -22.22 45.42 -25.70
C ILE A 76 -22.63 45.99 -24.34
N VAL A 77 -23.93 46.14 -24.08
CA VAL A 77 -24.42 46.70 -22.80
C VAL A 77 -24.07 45.77 -21.63
N ILE A 78 -24.22 44.45 -21.80
CA ILE A 78 -23.84 43.47 -20.78
C ILE A 78 -22.34 43.53 -20.52
N THR A 79 -21.52 43.56 -21.59
CA THR A 79 -20.06 43.63 -21.46
C THR A 79 -19.63 44.91 -20.77
N LEU A 80 -20.28 46.05 -21.05
CA LEU A 80 -20.03 47.31 -20.35
C LEU A 80 -20.34 47.19 -18.85
N GLY A 81 -21.48 46.60 -18.49
CA GLY A 81 -21.87 46.38 -17.09
C GLY A 81 -20.90 45.47 -16.34
N VAL A 82 -20.53 44.33 -16.94
CA VAL A 82 -19.54 43.41 -16.37
C VAL A 82 -18.17 44.07 -16.27
N THR A 83 -17.75 44.84 -17.27
CA THR A 83 -16.46 45.55 -17.27
C THR A 83 -16.42 46.60 -16.17
N ALA A 84 -17.49 47.39 -15.99
CA ALA A 84 -17.57 48.39 -14.91
C ALA A 84 -17.54 47.71 -13.53
N PHE A 85 -18.25 46.59 -13.37
CA PHE A 85 -18.24 45.81 -12.13
C PHE A 85 -16.86 45.23 -11.83
N LEU A 86 -16.23 44.58 -12.82
CA LEU A 86 -14.88 44.02 -12.68
C LEU A 86 -13.87 45.13 -12.40
N LEU A 87 -13.93 46.26 -13.09
CA LEU A 87 -13.06 47.41 -12.83
C LEU A 87 -13.21 47.92 -11.39
N ALA A 88 -14.43 47.98 -10.86
CA ALA A 88 -14.66 48.35 -9.46
C ALA A 88 -14.07 47.31 -8.49
N LEU A 89 -14.16 46.01 -8.80
CA LEU A 89 -13.53 44.95 -8.02
C LEU A 89 -12.00 45.01 -8.08
N VAL A 90 -11.41 45.22 -9.26
CA VAL A 90 -9.96 45.37 -9.42
C VAL A 90 -9.47 46.57 -8.62
N HIS A 91 -10.14 47.71 -8.75
CA HIS A 91 -9.82 48.90 -7.96
C HIS A 91 -9.93 48.64 -6.45
N ARG A 92 -11.00 47.96 -6.00
CA ARG A 92 -11.16 47.61 -4.59
C ARG A 92 -10.09 46.63 -4.11
N SER A 93 -9.75 45.63 -4.92
CA SER A 93 -8.70 44.65 -4.62
C SER A 93 -7.34 45.34 -4.49
N TRP A 94 -7.00 46.23 -5.42
CA TRP A 94 -5.76 47.00 -5.38
C TRP A 94 -5.67 47.89 -4.14
N GLN A 95 -6.77 48.53 -3.72
CA GLN A 95 -6.80 49.29 -2.47
C GLN A 95 -6.55 48.43 -1.21
N LEU A 96 -6.96 47.16 -1.22
CA LEU A 96 -6.84 46.26 -0.07
C LEU A 96 -5.48 45.55 -0.02
N THR A 97 -4.98 45.11 -1.17
CA THR A 97 -3.81 44.23 -1.28
C THR A 97 -2.56 44.99 -1.73
N GLY A 98 -2.71 46.14 -2.41
CA GLY A 98 -1.61 46.91 -3.00
C GLY A 98 -0.95 46.26 -4.23
N SER A 99 -1.42 45.07 -4.63
CA SER A 99 -0.96 44.32 -5.80
C SER A 99 -2.14 43.95 -6.69
N ASP A 100 -1.88 43.83 -7.99
CA ASP A 100 -2.84 43.40 -9.01
C ASP A 100 -2.78 41.89 -9.29
N GLU A 101 -1.90 41.16 -8.61
CA GLU A 101 -1.69 39.73 -8.83
C GLU A 101 -2.63 38.87 -7.97
N VAL A 102 -3.35 37.96 -8.63
CA VAL A 102 -4.19 36.95 -7.99
C VAL A 102 -3.31 35.99 -7.20
N GLN A 103 -3.48 35.99 -5.87
CA GLN A 103 -2.71 35.18 -4.94
C GLN A 103 -3.24 33.74 -4.90
N ASP A 104 -2.32 32.79 -4.70
CA ASP A 104 -2.68 31.39 -4.46
C ASP A 104 -3.35 31.23 -3.09
N ASP A 105 -4.45 30.47 -3.03
CA ASP A 105 -5.22 30.30 -1.80
C ASP A 105 -4.43 29.48 -0.76
N THR A 106 -4.14 30.11 0.37
CA THR A 106 -3.43 29.47 1.50
C THR A 106 -4.19 28.28 2.08
N GLU A 107 -5.53 28.26 2.00
CA GLU A 107 -6.31 27.13 2.49
C GLU A 107 -6.17 25.93 1.56
N ASP A 108 -6.10 26.14 0.25
CA ASP A 108 -5.86 25.08 -0.72
C ASP A 108 -4.46 24.46 -0.53
N ARG A 109 -3.45 25.30 -0.24
CA ARG A 109 -2.11 24.84 0.19
C ARG A 109 -2.18 24.00 1.46
N ARG A 110 -2.97 24.42 2.47
CA ARG A 110 -3.14 23.68 3.73
C ARG A 110 -3.85 22.33 3.52
N VAL A 111 -4.87 22.28 2.66
CA VAL A 111 -5.59 21.03 2.33
C VAL A 111 -4.63 20.04 1.68
N ARG A 112 -3.82 20.47 0.71
CA ARG A 112 -2.78 19.62 0.09
C ARG A 112 -1.78 19.07 1.11
N LEU A 113 -1.33 19.89 2.06
CA LEU A 113 -0.40 19.46 3.12
C LEU A 113 -1.06 18.48 4.11
N ARG A 114 -2.34 18.69 4.47
CA ARG A 114 -3.09 17.78 5.34
C ARG A 114 -3.34 16.43 4.66
N ALA A 115 -3.68 16.41 3.38
CA ALA A 115 -3.86 15.19 2.59
C ALA A 115 -2.57 14.34 2.60
N ARG A 116 -1.41 14.95 2.31
CA ARG A 116 -0.10 14.28 2.43
C ARG A 116 0.13 13.71 3.83
N ARG A 117 -0.18 14.46 4.89
CA ARG A 117 0.00 13.98 6.27
C ARG A 117 -0.90 12.77 6.58
N GLY A 118 -2.09 12.71 6.01
CA GLY A 118 -3.00 11.55 6.10
C GLY A 118 -2.42 10.30 5.45
N GLU A 119 -1.99 10.41 4.19
CA GLU A 119 -1.36 9.33 3.42
C GLU A 119 -0.13 8.73 4.13
N LEU A 120 0.68 9.59 4.76
CA LEU A 120 1.83 9.19 5.54
C LEU A 120 1.44 8.38 6.79
N GLY A 121 0.35 8.78 7.45
CA GLY A 121 -0.22 8.03 8.57
C GLY A 121 -0.66 6.63 8.15
N ASP A 122 -1.29 6.51 6.99
CA ASP A 122 -1.75 5.22 6.44
C ASP A 122 -0.58 4.32 6.04
N ALA A 123 0.45 4.86 5.40
CA ALA A 123 1.65 4.10 5.05
C ALA A 123 2.36 3.53 6.28
N VAL A 124 2.50 4.31 7.35
CA VAL A 124 3.09 3.86 8.62
C VAL A 124 2.23 2.79 9.29
N ARG A 125 0.90 2.98 9.31
CA ARG A 125 -0.05 1.98 9.84
C ARG A 125 0.06 0.65 9.08
N ALA A 126 0.00 0.68 7.75
CA ALA A 126 0.11 -0.51 6.90
C ALA A 126 1.41 -1.28 7.15
N ARG A 127 2.54 -0.58 7.29
CA ARG A 127 3.85 -1.21 7.56
C ARG A 127 3.94 -1.82 8.96
N ARG A 128 3.37 -1.17 9.96
CA ARG A 128 3.26 -1.71 11.32
C ARG A 128 2.40 -2.97 11.35
N ASP A 129 1.33 -3.00 10.57
CA ASP A 129 0.45 -4.16 10.46
C ASP A 129 1.12 -5.32 9.73
N ALA A 130 1.88 -5.05 8.67
CA ALA A 130 2.71 -6.06 8.01
C ALA A 130 3.74 -6.69 8.96
N TYR A 131 4.44 -5.87 9.76
CA TYR A 131 5.36 -6.38 10.78
C TYR A 131 4.65 -7.23 11.85
N ARG A 132 3.46 -6.80 12.31
CA ARG A 132 2.65 -7.58 13.25
C ARG A 132 2.28 -8.96 12.69
N ARG A 133 1.80 -9.02 11.44
CA ARG A 133 1.43 -10.28 10.77
C ARG A 133 2.62 -11.23 10.69
N LEU A 134 3.79 -10.72 10.30
CA LEU A 134 5.01 -11.51 10.24
C LEU A 134 5.39 -12.12 11.60
N VAL A 135 5.27 -11.36 12.70
CA VAL A 135 5.56 -11.88 14.04
C VAL A 135 4.57 -12.98 14.45
N VAL A 136 3.29 -12.82 14.12
CA VAL A 136 2.26 -13.84 14.39
C VAL A 136 2.52 -15.11 13.61
N GLU A 137 2.82 -14.99 12.30
CA GLU A 137 3.14 -16.11 11.42
C GLU A 137 4.35 -16.90 11.93
N GLN A 138 5.43 -16.20 12.32
CA GLN A 138 6.62 -16.86 12.87
C GLN A 138 6.36 -17.60 14.19
N ARG A 139 5.49 -17.05 15.05
CA ARG A 139 5.09 -17.73 16.30
C ARG A 139 4.28 -18.99 15.99
N ALA A 140 3.41 -18.94 14.99
CA ALA A 140 2.65 -20.11 14.54
C ALA A 140 3.57 -21.19 13.95
N GLU A 141 4.55 -20.82 13.11
CA GLU A 141 5.54 -21.77 12.57
C GLU A 141 6.31 -22.50 13.69
N LEU A 142 6.75 -21.76 14.72
CA LEU A 142 7.45 -22.35 15.88
C LEU A 142 6.54 -23.30 16.67
N ALA A 143 5.29 -22.88 16.94
CA ALA A 143 4.34 -23.70 17.69
C ALA A 143 3.96 -24.98 16.94
N ASN A 144 3.82 -24.94 15.61
CA ASN A 144 3.52 -26.12 14.80
C ASN A 144 4.66 -27.14 14.87
N LEU A 145 5.92 -26.70 14.82
CA LEU A 145 7.06 -27.60 14.93
C LEU A 145 7.18 -28.22 16.32
N GLU A 146 6.95 -27.44 17.37
CA GLU A 146 6.93 -27.95 18.75
C GLU A 146 5.79 -28.96 18.93
N ALA A 147 4.63 -28.74 18.32
CA ALA A 147 3.50 -29.68 18.33
C ALA A 147 3.80 -30.98 17.57
N GLU A 148 4.37 -30.89 16.36
CA GLU A 148 4.79 -32.07 15.59
C GLU A 148 5.84 -32.90 16.33
N GLN A 149 6.75 -32.26 17.07
CA GLN A 149 7.73 -32.96 17.91
C GLN A 149 7.06 -33.68 19.07
N ALA A 150 6.20 -32.98 19.81
CA ALA A 150 5.49 -33.58 20.94
C ALA A 150 4.60 -34.76 20.49
N GLU A 151 4.01 -34.69 19.30
CA GLU A 151 3.22 -35.80 18.76
C GLU A 151 4.10 -37.01 18.42
N ARG A 152 5.27 -36.81 17.80
CA ARG A 152 6.23 -37.90 17.53
C ARG A 152 6.71 -38.57 18.81
N GLU A 153 7.09 -37.78 19.81
CA GLU A 153 7.53 -38.31 21.11
C GLU A 153 6.43 -39.15 21.78
N ARG A 154 5.18 -38.67 21.76
CA ARG A 154 4.03 -39.43 22.29
C ARG A 154 3.82 -40.74 21.54
N LEU A 155 3.95 -40.74 20.21
CA LEU A 155 3.79 -41.96 19.40
C LEU A 155 4.92 -42.96 19.67
N GLU A 156 6.16 -42.49 19.81
CA GLU A 156 7.32 -43.30 20.18
C GLU A 156 7.17 -43.89 21.59
N GLU A 157 6.77 -43.08 22.57
CA GLU A 157 6.53 -43.51 23.94
C GLU A 157 5.41 -44.57 24.00
N ALA A 158 4.29 -44.32 23.31
CA ALA A 158 3.19 -45.28 23.24
C ALA A 158 3.56 -46.58 22.50
N ASP A 159 4.47 -46.54 21.52
CA ASP A 159 4.99 -47.76 20.88
C ASP A 159 5.93 -48.52 21.83
N LEU A 160 6.79 -47.81 22.55
CA LEU A 160 7.71 -48.39 23.52
C LEU A 160 6.93 -49.07 24.66
N GLU A 161 5.92 -48.41 25.22
CA GLU A 161 5.04 -48.97 26.24
C GLU A 161 4.34 -50.24 25.73
N ARG A 162 3.80 -50.21 24.50
CA ARG A 162 3.18 -51.38 23.87
C ARG A 162 4.18 -52.52 23.68
N ARG A 163 5.43 -52.23 23.31
CA ARG A 163 6.49 -53.25 23.18
C ARG A 163 6.87 -53.83 24.53
N ILE A 164 7.02 -53.01 25.58
CA ILE A 164 7.34 -53.47 26.94
C ILE A 164 6.22 -54.34 27.49
N ALA A 165 4.96 -53.93 27.32
CA ALA A 165 3.80 -54.70 27.76
C ALA A 165 3.74 -56.06 27.06
N ARG A 166 3.99 -56.11 25.75
CA ARG A 166 4.02 -57.35 24.97
C ARG A 166 5.10 -58.32 25.46
N VAL A 167 6.31 -57.81 25.73
CA VAL A 167 7.41 -58.62 26.30
C VAL A 167 7.06 -59.14 27.69
N HIS A 168 6.42 -58.32 28.54
CA HIS A 168 5.94 -58.74 29.85
C HIS A 168 4.89 -59.86 29.76
N ASP A 169 3.91 -59.73 28.86
CA ASP A 169 2.89 -60.76 28.63
C ASP A 169 3.50 -62.07 28.11
N GLU A 170 4.41 -61.99 27.13
CA GLU A 170 5.13 -63.16 26.60
C GLU A 170 5.94 -63.89 27.69
N LEU A 171 6.64 -63.13 28.54
CA LEU A 171 7.36 -63.67 29.69
C LEU A 171 6.41 -64.32 30.71
N GLY A 172 5.30 -63.65 31.03
CA GLY A 172 4.29 -64.17 31.95
C GLY A 172 3.66 -65.47 31.46
N GLN A 173 3.33 -65.56 30.16
CA GLN A 173 2.81 -66.77 29.53
C GLN A 173 3.85 -67.90 29.50
N TRP A 174 5.11 -67.58 29.23
CA TRP A 174 6.21 -68.56 29.28
C TRP A 174 6.39 -69.13 30.69
N MET A 175 6.39 -68.27 31.72
CA MET A 175 6.44 -68.72 33.12
C MET A 175 5.21 -69.54 33.52
N GLY A 176 4.03 -69.18 33.03
CA GLY A 176 2.79 -69.92 33.27
C GLY A 176 2.82 -71.34 32.68
N ARG A 177 3.35 -71.50 31.46
CA ARG A 177 3.54 -72.82 30.83
C ARG A 177 4.47 -73.72 31.64
N LEU A 178 5.62 -73.20 32.07
CA LEU A 178 6.58 -73.95 32.88
C LEU A 178 5.97 -74.42 34.21
N ARG A 179 5.14 -73.59 34.84
CA ARG A 179 4.44 -73.96 36.08
C ARG A 179 3.42 -75.09 35.87
N GLN A 180 2.77 -75.15 34.71
CA GLN A 180 1.82 -76.23 34.37
C GLN A 180 2.52 -77.56 34.05
N GLU A 181 3.76 -77.52 33.58
CA GLU A 181 4.59 -78.71 33.32
C GLU A 181 5.15 -79.36 34.61
N GLY A 182 4.80 -78.83 35.79
CA GLY A 182 5.18 -79.41 37.09
C GLY A 182 6.62 -79.14 37.50
N VAL A 183 7.28 -78.15 36.88
CA VAL A 183 8.64 -77.73 37.24
C VAL A 183 8.64 -77.14 38.65
N SER A 184 9.50 -77.66 39.53
CA SER A 184 9.63 -77.19 40.92
C SER A 184 10.24 -75.78 40.96
N GLN A 185 10.03 -75.04 42.05
CA GLN A 185 10.54 -73.68 42.20
C GLN A 185 12.08 -73.62 42.19
N GLU A 186 12.73 -74.64 42.76
CA GLU A 186 14.19 -74.84 42.72
C GLU A 186 14.70 -75.04 41.29
N GLU A 187 14.00 -75.84 40.47
CA GLU A 187 14.43 -76.10 39.10
C GLU A 187 14.13 -74.93 38.14
N LEU A 188 13.16 -74.07 38.48
CA LEU A 188 12.95 -72.78 37.81
C LEU A 188 14.09 -71.81 38.11
N GLU A 189 14.51 -71.70 39.37
CA GLU A 189 15.63 -70.86 39.78
C GLU A 189 16.93 -71.33 39.11
N ASP A 190 17.23 -72.63 39.11
CA ASP A 190 18.39 -73.20 38.41
C ASP A 190 18.35 -72.94 36.89
N ARG A 191 17.18 -73.05 36.24
CA ARG A 191 17.04 -72.74 34.81
C ARG A 191 17.15 -71.25 34.51
N PHE A 192 16.71 -70.38 35.41
CA PHE A 192 16.90 -68.93 35.29
C PHE A 192 18.35 -68.54 35.55
N GLU A 193 19.03 -69.19 36.47
CA GLU A 193 20.47 -69.03 36.67
C GLU A 193 21.24 -69.55 35.45
N GLU A 194 20.88 -70.71 34.89
CA GLU A 194 21.51 -71.25 33.69
C GLU A 194 21.19 -70.41 32.43
N ALA A 195 19.96 -69.93 32.29
CA ALA A 195 19.55 -69.00 31.24
C ALA A 195 20.17 -67.61 31.45
N GLY A 196 20.35 -67.17 32.69
CA GLY A 196 21.04 -65.94 33.09
C GLY A 196 22.53 -66.01 32.79
N LEU A 197 23.18 -67.15 33.02
CA LEU A 197 24.57 -67.43 32.67
C LEU A 197 24.77 -67.51 31.15
N ARG A 198 23.82 -68.13 30.41
CA ARG A 198 23.79 -68.07 28.93
C ARG A 198 23.48 -66.65 28.43
N ALA A 199 22.63 -65.92 29.14
CA ALA A 199 22.30 -64.54 28.85
C ALA A 199 23.47 -63.63 29.15
N ASP A 200 24.31 -63.86 30.15
CA ASP A 200 25.52 -63.07 30.46
C ASP A 200 26.55 -63.19 29.33
N ALA A 201 26.67 -64.38 28.72
CA ALA A 201 27.46 -64.57 27.50
C ALA A 201 26.89 -63.83 26.28
N ALA A 202 25.56 -63.69 26.17
CA ALA A 202 24.87 -62.87 25.16
C ALA A 202 24.66 -61.39 25.58
N ALA A 203 24.89 -61.06 26.86
CA ALA A 203 24.57 -59.78 27.49
C ALA A 203 25.58 -58.73 27.07
N MET A 204 26.83 -59.15 26.81
CA MET A 204 27.82 -58.31 26.13
C MET A 204 27.28 -57.79 24.78
N GLY A 205 26.51 -58.59 24.03
CA GLY A 205 25.85 -58.15 22.78
C GLY A 205 24.61 -57.28 23.01
N ASN A 206 23.78 -57.61 24.00
CA ASN A 206 22.57 -56.84 24.32
C ASN A 206 22.87 -55.47 24.97
N LEU A 207 23.88 -55.39 25.85
CA LEU A 207 24.39 -54.13 26.41
C LEU A 207 24.94 -53.24 25.31
N GLN A 208 25.74 -53.78 24.39
CA GLN A 208 26.21 -53.05 23.21
C GLN A 208 25.04 -52.56 22.33
N ARG A 209 23.98 -53.37 22.19
CA ARG A 209 22.75 -52.98 21.46
C ARG A 209 22.00 -51.85 22.16
N ILE A 210 21.89 -51.90 23.49
CA ILE A 210 21.27 -50.85 24.32
C ILE A 210 22.09 -49.56 24.26
N GLU A 211 23.42 -49.67 24.32
CA GLU A 211 24.31 -48.52 24.15
C GLU A 211 24.20 -47.93 22.75
N GLN A 212 24.19 -48.74 21.69
CA GLN A 212 23.93 -48.29 20.32
C GLN A 212 22.60 -47.53 20.22
N LEU A 213 21.51 -48.08 20.76
CA LEU A 213 20.19 -47.43 20.78
C LEU A 213 20.22 -46.10 21.57
N ARG A 214 20.95 -46.03 22.68
CA ARG A 214 21.15 -44.78 23.43
C ARG A 214 21.96 -43.76 22.67
N GLU A 215 22.99 -44.20 21.94
CA GLU A 215 23.81 -43.37 21.05
C GLU A 215 22.95 -42.80 19.90
N GLU A 216 22.11 -43.64 19.28
CA GLU A 216 21.18 -43.26 18.21
C GLU A 216 20.14 -42.24 18.70
N HIS A 217 19.51 -42.47 19.85
CA HIS A 217 18.59 -41.51 20.45
C HIS A 217 19.26 -40.19 20.83
N ARG A 218 20.50 -40.23 21.32
CA ARG A 218 21.27 -39.02 21.65
C ARG A 218 21.60 -38.22 20.38
N ARG A 219 22.09 -38.89 19.33
CA ARG A 219 22.36 -38.26 18.03
C ARG A 219 21.08 -37.67 17.42
N GLY A 220 19.96 -38.39 17.48
CA GLY A 220 18.66 -37.89 17.03
C GLY A 220 18.23 -36.60 17.75
N ARG A 221 18.36 -36.56 19.08
CA ARG A 221 18.07 -35.34 19.87
C ARG A 221 19.01 -34.18 19.55
N GLU A 222 20.29 -34.45 19.34
CA GLU A 222 21.28 -33.44 18.96
C GLU A 222 20.99 -32.84 17.57
N GLU A 223 20.65 -33.68 16.59
CA GLU A 223 20.25 -33.24 15.25
C GLU A 223 18.97 -32.38 15.29
N GLN A 224 17.98 -32.80 16.09
CA GLN A 224 16.74 -32.04 16.28
C GLN A 224 17.01 -30.68 16.94
N ALA A 225 17.79 -30.64 18.02
CA ALA A 225 18.18 -29.40 18.68
C ALA A 225 18.99 -28.47 17.76
N ALA A 226 19.82 -29.03 16.87
CA ALA A 226 20.53 -28.27 15.86
C ALA A 226 19.58 -27.66 14.81
N ARG A 227 18.58 -28.42 14.33
CA ARG A 227 17.55 -27.94 13.40
C ARG A 227 16.73 -26.80 14.00
N GLU A 228 16.30 -26.94 15.25
CA GLU A 228 15.54 -25.91 15.97
C GLU A 228 16.37 -24.62 16.15
N LYS A 229 17.64 -24.76 16.57
CA LYS A 229 18.57 -23.62 16.69
C LYS A 229 18.80 -22.94 15.33
N ALA A 230 18.96 -23.71 14.25
CA ALA A 230 19.13 -23.17 12.90
C ALA A 230 17.89 -22.39 12.43
N LEU A 231 16.69 -22.91 12.70
CA LEU A 231 15.44 -22.23 12.39
C LEU A 231 15.29 -20.93 13.20
N ARG A 232 15.49 -20.96 14.52
CA ARG A 232 15.46 -19.76 15.37
C ARG A 232 16.44 -18.70 14.89
N LYS A 233 17.64 -19.11 14.45
CA LYS A 233 18.64 -18.20 13.85
C LYS A 233 18.15 -17.58 12.54
N LYS A 234 17.54 -18.38 11.65
CA LYS A 234 16.95 -17.91 10.38
C LYS A 234 15.80 -16.93 10.61
N LEU A 235 14.91 -17.22 11.55
CA LEU A 235 13.79 -16.35 11.93
C LEU A 235 14.28 -15.02 12.51
N ARG A 236 15.26 -15.05 13.44
CA ARG A 236 15.87 -13.83 13.98
C ARG A 236 16.54 -12.98 12.91
N ARG A 237 17.18 -13.59 11.92
CA ARG A 237 17.78 -12.88 10.78
C ARG A 237 16.71 -12.19 9.94
N ARG A 238 15.63 -12.90 9.58
CA ARG A 238 14.47 -12.32 8.88
C ARG A 238 13.83 -11.17 9.66
N GLN A 239 13.66 -11.31 10.98
CA GLN A 239 13.14 -10.22 11.83
C GLN A 239 14.03 -8.99 11.81
N ARG A 240 15.36 -9.17 11.92
CA ARG A 240 16.31 -8.06 11.87
C ARG A 240 16.29 -7.35 10.51
N GLU A 241 16.22 -8.12 9.42
CA GLU A 241 16.11 -7.58 8.06
C GLU A 241 14.80 -6.80 7.87
N ALA A 242 13.66 -7.37 8.28
CA ALA A 242 12.35 -6.69 8.23
C ALA A 242 12.33 -5.41 9.08
N LEU A 243 12.90 -5.45 10.30
CA LEU A 243 13.01 -4.27 11.17
C LEU A 243 13.92 -3.19 10.55
N LYS A 244 15.03 -3.60 9.92
CA LYS A 244 15.95 -2.70 9.22
C LYS A 244 15.25 -2.04 8.03
N GLN A 245 14.52 -2.81 7.22
CA GLN A 245 13.74 -2.28 6.09
C GLN A 245 12.64 -1.31 6.57
N MET A 246 11.94 -1.65 7.66
CA MET A 246 10.93 -0.78 8.26
C MET A 246 11.55 0.55 8.71
N ARG A 247 12.68 0.51 9.43
CA ARG A 247 13.38 1.71 9.91
C ARG A 247 13.96 2.55 8.78
N ALA A 248 14.59 1.90 7.78
CA ALA A 248 15.16 2.58 6.63
C ALA A 248 14.08 3.34 5.84
N ALA A 249 12.94 2.69 5.61
CA ALA A 249 11.85 3.33 4.90
C ALA A 249 11.18 4.45 5.70
N ILE A 250 11.01 4.29 7.02
CA ILE A 250 10.51 5.39 7.87
C ILE A 250 11.46 6.60 7.81
N ARG A 251 12.78 6.35 7.74
CA ARG A 251 13.78 7.42 7.63
C ARG A 251 13.72 8.11 6.27
N GLU A 252 13.71 7.36 5.17
CA GLU A 252 13.59 7.90 3.81
C GLU A 252 12.32 8.76 3.67
N GLU A 253 11.19 8.29 4.21
CA GLU A 253 9.94 9.04 4.16
C GLU A 253 9.95 10.29 5.05
N ARG A 254 10.67 10.27 6.18
CA ARG A 254 10.91 11.46 7.02
C ARG A 254 11.83 12.46 6.34
N GLU A 255 12.83 12.00 5.59
CA GLU A 255 13.71 12.88 4.80
C GLU A 255 12.91 13.54 3.67
N ARG A 256 11.99 12.80 3.00
CA ARG A 256 11.03 13.40 2.05
C ARG A 256 10.09 14.41 2.70
N GLN A 257 9.63 14.15 3.93
CA GLN A 257 8.85 15.12 4.70
C GLN A 257 9.64 16.38 5.00
N ALA A 258 10.91 16.26 5.42
CA ALA A 258 11.77 17.41 5.70
C ALA A 258 11.98 18.27 4.44
N LEU A 259 12.24 17.64 3.29
CA LEU A 259 12.33 18.32 2.00
C LEU A 259 11.03 19.02 1.58
N ALA A 260 9.87 18.43 1.89
CA ALA A 260 8.56 19.02 1.55
C ALA A 260 8.08 20.08 2.55
N LEU A 261 8.69 20.14 3.74
CA LEU A 261 8.37 21.10 4.81
C LEU A 261 9.37 22.25 4.88
N ASP A 262 10.45 22.23 4.10
CA ASP A 262 11.39 23.33 4.00
C ASP A 262 10.73 24.51 3.26
N PRO A 263 10.33 25.58 3.96
CA PRO A 263 9.65 26.71 3.35
C PRO A 263 10.64 27.66 2.64
N GLU A 264 11.95 27.44 2.78
CA GLU A 264 12.99 28.37 2.32
C GLU A 264 13.63 28.00 0.96
N LEU A 265 13.26 26.86 0.35
CA LEU A 265 13.79 26.47 -0.97
C LEU A 265 12.91 26.88 -2.16
N GLU A 266 11.75 27.51 -1.93
CA GLU A 266 10.92 28.13 -2.98
C GLU A 266 10.89 29.66 -2.84
N GLY A 267 12.05 30.25 -2.56
CA GLY A 267 12.30 31.69 -2.67
C GLY A 267 13.17 32.00 -3.88
N GLU A 268 12.53 32.26 -5.01
CA GLU A 268 12.70 33.42 -5.92
C GLU A 268 11.71 33.31 -7.09
#